data_AF-A0A7W1LG17-F1
#
_entry.id   AF-A0A7W1LG17-F1
#
_cell.length_a   1.000
_cell.length_b   1.000
_cell.length_c   1.000
_cell.angle_alpha   90.00
_cell.angle_beta   90.00
_cell.angle_gamma   90.00
#
_symmetry.space_group_name_H-M   'P 1'
#
loop_
_entity.id
_entity.type
_entity.pdbx_description
1 polymer ?
#
loop_
_entity_poly.entity_id
_entity_poly.type
_entity_poly.pdbx_seq_one_letter_code
_entity_poly.pdbx_strand_id
1 'polypeptide(L)' 'MSTTCAACGSANESSRKFCGECGHGLAISCRACASPNPAGAKFLR' A
#
# COMPACT_ATOMS: atom_id res chain seq x y z
N MET A 1 6.77 6.52 11.54
CA MET A 1 6.98 5.18 10.93
C MET A 1 6.65 5.30 9.45
N SER A 2 7.48 4.79 8.56
CA SER A 2 7.30 4.87 7.10
C SER A 2 7.33 3.47 6.47
N THR A 3 6.55 3.26 5.41
CA THR A 3 6.51 2.04 4.62
C THR A 3 7.20 2.27 3.27
N THR A 4 8.14 1.41 2.93
CA THR A 4 8.81 1.43 1.63
C THR A 4 7.93 0.75 0.57
N CYS A 5 7.78 1.39 -0.59
CA CYS A 5 7.05 0.80 -1.71
C CYS A 5 7.84 -0.36 -2.31
N ALA A 6 7.25 -1.55 -2.36
CA ALA A 6 7.89 -2.72 -2.97
C ALA A 6 8.04 -2.62 -4.50
N ALA A 7 7.30 -1.72 -5.16
CA ALA A 7 7.35 -1.56 -6.61
C ALA A 7 8.40 -0.53 -7.08
N CYS A 8 8.59 0.57 -6.35
CA CYS A 8 9.50 1.65 -6.76
C CYS A 8 10.55 2.06 -5.72
N GLY A 9 10.51 1.50 -4.51
CA GLY A 9 11.47 1.80 -3.44
C GLY A 9 11.23 3.12 -2.69
N SER A 10 10.23 3.92 -3.09
CA SER A 10 9.94 5.20 -2.41
C SER A 10 9.45 5.00 -0.98
N ALA A 11 9.90 5.85 -0.06
CA ALA A 11 9.37 5.91 1.30
C ALA A 11 7.98 6.57 1.30
N ASN A 12 7.01 5.95 1.97
CA ASN A 12 5.65 6.45 2.12
C ASN A 12 5.26 6.50 3.60
N GLU A 13 4.31 7.36 3.95
CA GLU A 13 3.67 7.36 5.27
C GLU A 13 2.97 6.02 5.55
N SER A 14 3.10 5.48 6.78
CA SER A 14 2.56 4.15 7.13
C SER A 14 1.04 4.03 6.97
N SER A 15 0.32 5.16 7.01
CA SER A 15 -1.14 5.21 6.86
C SER A 15 -1.60 5.31 5.40
N ARG A 16 -0.69 5.46 4.43
CA ARG A 16 -1.07 5.50 3.01
C ARG A 16 -1.53 4.12 2.54
N LYS A 17 -2.61 4.12 1.75
CA LYS A 17 -3.12 2.93 1.05
C LYS A 17 -2.43 2.68 -0.28
N PHE A 18 -1.89 3.74 -0.90
CA PHE A 18 -1.22 3.73 -2.21
C PHE A 18 0.06 4.55 -2.16
N CYS A 19 1.05 4.16 -2.96
CA CYS A 19 2.27 4.93 -3.11
C CYS A 19 2.00 6.28 -3.76
N GLY A 20 2.53 7.36 -3.20
CA GLY A 20 2.36 8.71 -3.75
C GLY A 20 3.08 8.93 -5.08
N GLU A 21 4.13 8.16 -5.35
CA GLU A 21 4.97 8.32 -6.55
C GLU A 21 4.46 7.46 -7.72
N CYS A 22 4.22 6.17 -7.48
CA CYS A 22 3.88 5.22 -8.56
C CYS A 22 2.45 4.68 -8.51
N GLY A 23 1.67 5.00 -7.46
CA GLY A 23 0.29 4.52 -7.31
C GLY A 23 0.14 3.06 -6.88
N HIS A 24 1.23 2.31 -6.67
CA HIS A 24 1.16 0.91 -6.23
C HIS A 24 0.46 0.79 -4.88
N GLY A 25 -0.42 -0.20 -4.72
CA GLY A 25 -1.10 -0.47 -3.45
C GLY A 25 -0.08 -0.84 -2.37
N LEU A 26 -0.09 -0.14 -1.24
CA LEU A 26 0.77 -0.49 -0.12
C LEU A 26 0.06 -1.55 0.72
N ALA A 27 0.79 -2.59 1.12
CA ALA A 27 0.25 -3.65 1.96
C ALA A 27 -0.03 -3.07 3.35
N ILE A 28 -1.31 -2.92 3.66
CA ILE A 28 -1.80 -2.49 4.96
C ILE A 28 -2.83 -3.50 5.47
N SER A 29 -2.72 -3.87 6.73
CA SER A 29 -3.66 -4.79 7.37
C SER A 29 -4.98 -4.07 7.65
N CYS A 30 -6.10 -4.65 7.20
CA CYS A 30 -7.42 -4.11 7.50
C CYS A 30 -7.68 -4.17 9.01
N ARG A 31 -7.96 -3.04 9.65
CA ARG A 31 -8.25 -3.01 11.10
C ARG A 31 -9.57 -3.70 11.49
N ALA A 32 -10.50 -3.88 10.55
CA ALA A 32 -11.81 -4.46 10.83
C ALA A 32 -11.83 -6.01 10.75
N CYS A 33 -11.04 -6.60 9.85
CA CYS A 33 -11.04 -8.04 9.61
C CYS A 33 -9.65 -8.69 9.68
N ALA A 34 -8.61 -7.92 9.99
CA ALA A 34 -7.19 -8.31 10.02
C ALA A 34 -6.60 -8.85 8.70
N SER A 35 -7.39 -8.98 7.63
CA SER A 35 -6.87 -9.39 6.33
C SER A 35 -5.89 -8.35 5.75
N PRO A 36 -4.73 -8.78 5.24
CA PRO A 36 -3.82 -7.88 4.54
C PRO A 36 -4.48 -7.40 3.23
N ASN A 37 -4.40 -6.10 2.94
CA ASN A 37 -4.70 -5.62 1.60
C ASN A 37 -3.56 -6.07 0.67
N PRO A 38 -3.82 -6.92 -0.34
CA PRO A 38 -2.78 -7.35 -1.25
C PRO A 38 -2.24 -6.14 -2.02
N ALA A 39 -0.95 -5.85 -1.84
CA ALA A 39 -0.23 -4.87 -2.64
C ALA A 39 -0.29 -5.31 -4.11
N GLY A 40 -1.05 -4.60 -4.94
CA GLY A 40 -1.18 -4.89 -6.38
C GLY A 40 -2.48 -5.54 -6.82
N ALA A 41 -3.55 -5.57 -6.00
CA ALA A 41 -4.88 -5.84 -6.53
C ALA A 41 -5.19 -4.89 -7.70
N LYS A 42 -5.58 -5.44 -8.85
CA LYS A 42 -6.03 -4.63 -10.00
C LYS A 42 -7.34 -3.94 -9.62
N PHE A 43 -7.28 -2.66 -9.29
CA PHE A 43 -8.46 -1.79 -9.20
C PHE A 43 -8.85 -1.40 -10.63
N LEU A 44 -9.64 -2.26 -11.28
CA LEU A 44 -10.28 -1.93 -12.55
C LEU A 44 -11.22 -0.74 -12.31
N ARG A 45 -11.18 0.23 -13.22
CA ARG A 45 -11.95 1.49 -13.14
C ARG A 45 -13.45 1.25 -13.20
#